data_AF-A0A2N5VJ81-F1
#
_entry.id   AF-A0A2N5VJ81-F1
#
_cell.length_a   1.000
_cell.length_b   1.000
_cell.length_c   1.000
_cell.angle_alpha   90.00
_cell.angle_beta   90.00
_cell.angle_gamma   90.00
#
_symmetry.space_group_name_H-M   'P 1'
#
loop_
_entity.id
_entity.type
_entity.pdbx_description
1 polymer ?
#
loop_
_entity_poly.entity_id
_entity_poly.type
_entity_poly.pdbx_seq_one_letter_code
_entity_poly.pdbx_strand_id
1 'polypeptide(L)'
;MALSSYLLLCLFATVAVIQAGLVPSPASPILCAPLDNRPKITREDCGKALRKFTSESNVVFWSGKGHYHSCGTCRVAITKPSLPNTTHHAAVFSDVLVALHRGYDQCQGTPTNSTIGNYQSVSVLLDVGNGEQCSD
;
A
#
# COMPACT_ATOMS: atom_id res chain seq x y z
N MET A 1 -18.96 -41.90 30.57
CA MET A 1 -18.17 -40.67 30.88
C MET A 1 -17.23 -40.24 29.73
N ALA A 2 -17.57 -40.52 28.46
CA ALA A 2 -16.67 -40.25 27.32
C ALA A 2 -17.12 -39.10 26.39
N LEU A 3 -18.37 -38.64 26.52
CA LEU A 3 -18.93 -37.55 25.70
C LEU A 3 -18.51 -36.16 26.18
N SER A 4 -18.28 -35.99 27.49
CA SER A 4 -17.92 -34.70 28.10
C SER A 4 -16.48 -34.28 27.77
N SER A 5 -15.55 -35.25 27.69
CA SER A 5 -14.15 -35.02 27.33
C SER A 5 -13.96 -34.63 25.85
N TYR A 6 -14.79 -35.15 24.95
CA TYR A 6 -14.75 -34.78 23.53
C TYR A 6 -15.25 -33.35 23.26
N LEU A 7 -16.30 -32.91 23.98
CA LEU A 7 -16.83 -31.55 23.85
C LEU A 7 -15.83 -30.50 24.34
N LEU A 8 -15.08 -30.78 25.40
CA LEU A 8 -14.04 -29.89 25.92
C LEU A 8 -12.87 -29.76 24.93
N LEU A 9 -12.39 -30.87 24.34
CA LEU A 9 -11.31 -30.84 23.34
C LEU A 9 -11.67 -30.04 22.08
N CYS A 10 -12.92 -30.12 21.61
CA CYS A 10 -13.39 -29.32 20.48
C CYS A 10 -13.46 -27.81 20.82
N LEU A 11 -13.77 -27.45 22.08
CA LEU A 11 -13.81 -26.05 22.52
C LEU A 11 -12.41 -25.42 22.58
N PHE A 12 -11.38 -26.17 22.97
CA PHE A 12 -10.00 -25.65 22.97
C PHE A 12 -9.42 -25.51 21.57
N ALA A 13 -9.81 -26.38 20.63
CA ALA A 13 -9.36 -26.28 19.24
C ALA A 13 -9.92 -25.04 18.53
N THR A 14 -11.15 -24.63 18.84
CA THR A 14 -11.74 -23.41 18.24
C THR A 14 -11.14 -22.13 18.83
N VAL A 15 -10.80 -22.11 20.12
CA VAL A 15 -10.19 -20.91 20.76
C VAL A 15 -8.75 -20.70 20.29
N ALA A 16 -7.96 -21.76 20.08
CA ALA A 16 -6.59 -21.63 19.60
C ALA A 16 -6.48 -21.15 18.14
N VAL A 17 -7.45 -21.50 17.28
CA VAL A 17 -7.46 -21.05 15.87
C VAL A 17 -7.85 -19.58 15.74
N ILE A 18 -8.64 -19.03 16.67
CA ILE A 18 -9.02 -17.61 16.64
C ILE A 18 -7.83 -16.70 17.01
N GLN A 19 -6.91 -17.14 17.88
CA GLN A 19 -5.78 -16.31 18.29
C GLN A 19 -4.63 -16.25 17.27
N ALA A 20 -4.57 -17.16 16.28
CA ALA A 20 -3.52 -17.13 15.25
C ALA A 20 -3.87 -16.28 14.02
N GLY A 21 -5.12 -15.78 13.91
CA GLY A 21 -5.61 -15.13 12.68
C GLY A 21 -5.60 -13.60 12.66
N LEU A 22 -5.47 -12.92 13.80
CA LEU A 22 -5.70 -11.47 13.87
C LEU A 22 -4.85 -10.78 14.93
N VAL A 23 -3.53 -10.98 14.91
CA VAL A 23 -2.66 -9.89 15.36
C VAL A 23 -2.50 -8.99 14.14
N PRO A 24 -3.27 -7.90 13.99
CA PRO A 24 -2.84 -6.87 13.06
C PRO A 24 -1.45 -6.48 13.54
N SER A 25 -0.42 -6.86 12.79
CA SER A 25 0.91 -6.28 12.96
C SER A 25 0.67 -4.78 13.07
N PRO A 26 1.18 -4.11 14.13
CA PRO A 26 0.91 -2.70 14.34
C PRO A 26 1.26 -2.01 13.04
N ALA A 27 0.23 -1.49 12.38
CA ALA A 27 0.39 -0.71 11.18
C ALA A 27 1.44 0.34 11.52
N SER A 28 2.60 0.30 10.88
CA SER A 28 3.58 1.36 11.01
C SER A 28 2.81 2.66 10.78
N PRO A 29 2.83 3.61 11.74
CA PRO A 29 1.95 4.77 11.68
C PRO A 29 2.23 5.50 10.37
N ILE A 30 1.20 5.60 9.53
CA ILE A 30 1.30 6.34 8.28
C ILE A 30 1.53 7.80 8.66
N LEU A 31 2.67 8.34 8.23
CA LEU A 31 3.01 9.73 8.42
C LEU A 31 2.37 10.56 7.30
N CYS A 32 1.63 11.58 7.71
CA CYS A 32 1.05 12.57 6.81
C CYS A 32 1.91 13.84 6.88
N ALA A 33 2.48 14.26 5.75
CA ALA A 33 3.29 15.47 5.69
C ALA A 33 2.41 16.72 5.59
N PRO A 34 2.84 17.87 6.12
CA PRO A 34 2.13 19.13 5.95
C PRO A 34 2.11 19.55 4.47
N LEU A 35 1.08 20.32 4.10
CA LEU A 35 0.80 20.68 2.71
C LEU A 35 1.47 22.00 2.26
N ASP A 36 2.05 22.79 3.18
CA ASP A 36 2.78 24.04 2.96
C ASP A 36 2.30 24.88 1.75
N ASN A 37 1.03 25.31 1.77
CA ASN A 37 0.37 26.12 0.73
C ASN A 37 0.22 25.48 -0.66
N ARG A 38 0.43 24.17 -0.80
CA ARG A 38 0.20 23.43 -2.04
C ARG A 38 -1.26 22.96 -2.14
N PRO A 39 -1.78 22.69 -3.35
CA PRO A 39 -3.09 22.09 -3.50
C PRO A 39 -3.12 20.68 -2.90
N LYS A 40 -4.30 20.26 -2.42
CA LYS A 40 -4.51 18.88 -1.98
C LYS A 40 -4.37 17.94 -3.17
N ILE A 41 -3.78 16.79 -2.89
CA ILE A 41 -3.72 15.67 -3.82
C ILE A 41 -5.15 15.09 -3.96
N THR A 42 -5.57 14.79 -5.19
CA THR A 42 -6.85 14.10 -5.45
C THR A 42 -6.66 12.60 -5.64
N ARG A 43 -7.67 11.82 -5.29
CA ARG A 43 -7.61 10.35 -5.42
C ARG A 43 -7.57 9.94 -6.89
N GLU A 44 -8.33 10.65 -7.72
CA GLU A 44 -8.46 10.41 -9.15
C GLU A 44 -7.11 10.60 -9.85
N ASP A 45 -6.42 11.71 -9.55
CA ASP A 45 -5.08 11.99 -10.07
C ASP A 45 -4.08 10.91 -9.66
N CYS A 46 -4.12 10.46 -8.40
CA CYS A 46 -3.24 9.36 -7.96
C CYS A 46 -3.55 8.04 -8.66
N GLY A 47 -4.83 7.73 -8.89
CA GLY A 47 -5.23 6.54 -9.64
C GLY A 47 -4.71 6.59 -11.08
N LYS A 48 -4.82 7.74 -11.75
CA LYS A 48 -4.29 7.95 -13.11
C LYS A 48 -2.77 7.91 -13.14
N ALA A 49 -2.09 8.52 -12.16
CA ALA A 49 -0.64 8.44 -12.00
C ALA A 49 -0.16 6.99 -11.82
N LEU A 50 -0.86 6.20 -10.99
CA LEU A 50 -0.55 4.78 -10.78
C LEU A 50 -0.70 3.95 -12.05
N ARG A 51 -1.68 4.26 -12.91
CA ARG A 51 -1.88 3.56 -14.19
C ARG A 51 -0.77 3.81 -15.21
N LYS A 52 0.09 4.82 -15.01
CA LYS A 52 1.25 5.06 -15.89
C LYS A 52 2.38 4.05 -15.69
N PHE A 53 2.39 3.32 -14.57
CA PHE A 53 3.36 2.24 -14.36
C PHE A 53 3.06 1.06 -15.28
N THR A 54 4.11 0.42 -15.79
CA THR A 54 3.99 -0.84 -16.53
C THR A 54 3.43 -1.91 -15.61
N SER A 55 2.29 -2.50 -15.98
CA SER A 55 1.69 -3.61 -15.25
C SER A 55 1.15 -4.68 -16.18
N GLU A 56 1.28 -5.93 -15.76
CA GLU A 56 0.78 -7.10 -16.48
C GLU A 56 0.37 -8.18 -15.47
N SER A 57 -0.77 -8.83 -15.69
CA SER A 57 -1.24 -9.95 -14.85
C SER A 57 -1.20 -9.67 -13.34
N ASN A 58 -1.68 -8.48 -12.91
CA ASN A 58 -1.67 -8.01 -11.51
C ASN A 58 -0.26 -7.83 -10.91
N VAL A 59 0.75 -7.63 -11.73
CA VAL A 59 2.12 -7.29 -11.30
C VAL A 59 2.47 -5.93 -11.87
N VAL A 60 2.96 -5.03 -11.02
CA VAL A 60 3.53 -3.75 -11.44
C VAL A 60 5.03 -3.84 -11.43
N PHE A 61 5.65 -3.30 -12.49
CA PHE A 61 7.09 -3.28 -12.67
C PHE A 61 7.58 -1.84 -12.70
N TRP A 62 8.73 -1.60 -12.08
CA TRP A 62 9.39 -0.32 -12.17
C TRP A 62 10.91 -0.49 -12.10
N SER A 63 11.62 0.53 -12.55
CA SER A 63 13.08 0.59 -12.48
C SER A 63 13.54 1.94 -11.97
N GLY A 64 14.82 2.06 -11.60
CA GLY A 64 15.37 3.24 -10.92
C GLY A 64 14.97 4.62 -11.49
N LYS A 65 14.76 4.76 -12.81
CA LYS A 65 14.30 6.03 -13.42
C LYS A 65 12.77 6.17 -13.54
N GLY A 66 12.03 5.06 -13.46
CA GLY A 66 10.56 5.01 -13.59
C GLY A 66 9.86 4.58 -12.30
N HIS A 67 10.45 4.87 -11.14
CA HIS A 67 9.87 4.51 -9.83
C HIS A 67 8.77 5.49 -9.39
N TYR A 68 8.55 6.57 -10.14
CA TYR A 68 7.48 7.53 -9.90
C TYR A 68 6.81 7.98 -11.19
N HIS A 69 5.53 8.35 -11.08
CA HIS A 69 4.77 9.00 -12.13
C HIS A 69 3.90 10.10 -11.53
N SER A 70 3.64 11.14 -12.32
CA SER A 70 2.81 12.28 -11.93
C SER A 70 1.59 12.41 -12.83
N CYS A 71 0.53 12.99 -12.28
CA CYS A 71 -0.73 13.27 -12.95
C CYS A 71 -1.45 14.34 -12.14
N GLY A 72 -1.77 15.49 -12.73
CA GLY A 72 -2.47 16.59 -12.07
C GLY A 72 -1.81 16.96 -10.73
N THR A 73 -2.59 16.83 -9.66
CA THR A 73 -2.18 17.14 -8.29
C THR A 73 -1.40 16.03 -7.59
N CYS A 74 -1.27 14.83 -8.19
CA CYS A 74 -0.66 13.67 -7.55
C CYS A 74 0.65 13.24 -8.22
N ARG A 75 1.65 12.93 -7.40
CA ARG A 75 2.82 12.13 -7.75
C ARG A 75 2.77 10.85 -6.94
N VAL A 76 2.83 9.71 -7.62
CA VAL A 76 2.89 8.38 -7.01
C VAL A 76 4.29 7.83 -7.23
N ALA A 77 4.97 7.42 -6.15
CA ALA A 77 6.20 6.66 -6.24
C ALA A 77 6.05 5.30 -5.54
N ILE A 78 6.51 4.25 -6.19
CA ILE A 78 6.49 2.89 -5.65
C ILE A 78 7.93 2.53 -5.27
N THR A 79 8.11 2.07 -4.03
CA THR A 79 9.40 1.62 -3.52
C THR A 79 9.26 0.26 -2.87
N LYS A 80 10.35 -0.51 -2.86
CA LYS A 80 10.42 -1.82 -2.20
C LYS A 80 11.53 -1.78 -1.16
N PRO A 81 11.23 -1.35 0.08
CA PRO A 81 12.26 -1.13 1.11
C PRO A 81 13.06 -2.39 1.44
N SER A 82 12.46 -3.56 1.24
CA SER A 82 13.12 -4.87 1.42
C SER A 82 14.23 -5.14 0.40
N LEU A 83 14.27 -4.43 -0.73
CA LEU A 83 15.25 -4.63 -1.81
C LEU A 83 15.80 -3.27 -2.30
N PRO A 84 16.59 -2.55 -1.49
CA PRO A 84 17.01 -1.17 -1.81
C PRO A 84 18.06 -1.09 -2.93
N ASN A 85 18.81 -2.17 -3.19
CA ASN A 85 19.96 -2.17 -4.10
C ASN A 85 19.66 -2.80 -5.48
N THR A 86 18.40 -3.08 -5.79
CA THR A 86 18.00 -3.66 -7.09
C THR A 86 17.55 -2.58 -8.06
N THR A 87 17.91 -2.70 -9.33
CA THR A 87 17.50 -1.73 -10.36
C THR A 87 16.10 -1.98 -10.90
N HIS A 88 15.67 -3.25 -10.90
CA HIS A 88 14.36 -3.69 -11.37
C HIS A 88 13.56 -4.22 -10.20
N HIS A 89 12.34 -3.76 -10.09
CA HIS A 89 11.44 -4.16 -9.02
C HIS A 89 10.11 -4.61 -9.58
N ALA A 90 9.45 -5.46 -8.80
CA ALA A 90 8.10 -5.89 -9.04
C ALA A 90 7.33 -5.99 -7.72
N ALA A 91 6.05 -5.69 -7.78
CA ALA A 91 5.10 -5.87 -6.68
C ALA A 91 3.74 -6.30 -7.24
N VAL A 92 2.91 -6.88 -6.38
CA VAL A 92 1.52 -7.18 -6.71
C VAL A 92 0.77 -5.85 -6.84
N PHE A 93 0.15 -5.61 -7.99
CA PHE A 93 -0.53 -4.34 -8.27
C PHE A 93 -1.68 -4.08 -7.27
N SER A 94 -2.41 -5.12 -6.85
CA SER A 94 -3.44 -4.99 -5.81
C SER A 94 -2.88 -4.46 -4.48
N ASP A 95 -1.68 -4.86 -4.08
CA ASP A 95 -1.07 -4.40 -2.82
C ASP A 95 -0.68 -2.93 -2.91
N VAL A 96 -0.20 -2.49 -4.08
CA VAL A 96 0.09 -1.08 -4.38
C VAL A 96 -1.20 -0.24 -4.35
N LEU A 97 -2.29 -0.75 -4.93
CA LEU A 97 -3.58 -0.06 -4.92
C LEU A 97 -4.14 0.06 -3.50
N VAL A 98 -4.02 -1.00 -2.68
CA VAL A 98 -4.39 -0.96 -1.26
C VAL A 98 -3.54 0.05 -0.50
N ALA A 99 -2.22 0.06 -0.71
CA ALA A 99 -1.32 1.03 -0.09
C ALA A 99 -1.70 2.48 -0.46
N LEU A 100 -2.00 2.73 -1.74
CA LEU A 100 -2.44 4.03 -2.24
C LEU A 100 -3.73 4.49 -1.57
N HIS A 101 -4.78 3.67 -1.61
CA HIS A 101 -6.06 4.02 -1.00
C HIS A 101 -5.92 4.26 0.50
N ARG A 102 -5.21 3.36 1.20
CA ARG A 102 -4.95 3.50 2.63
C ARG A 102 -4.25 4.80 2.98
N GLY A 103 -3.20 5.16 2.23
CA GLY A 103 -2.48 6.42 2.45
C GLY A 103 -3.39 7.63 2.22
N TYR A 104 -4.12 7.64 1.11
CA TYR A 104 -5.05 8.72 0.79
C TYR A 104 -6.16 8.86 1.83
N ASP A 105 -6.80 7.76 2.24
CA ASP A 105 -7.89 7.75 3.21
C ASP A 105 -7.44 8.28 4.57
N GLN A 106 -6.25 7.87 5.01
CA GLN A 106 -5.71 8.26 6.30
C GLN A 106 -5.22 9.71 6.32
N CYS A 107 -4.62 10.18 5.22
CA CYS A 107 -3.99 11.49 5.13
C CYS A 107 -4.81 12.54 4.35
N GLN A 108 -6.00 12.19 3.86
CA GLN A 108 -7.00 13.06 3.23
C GLN A 108 -6.44 14.04 2.19
N GLY A 109 -5.59 13.53 1.29
CA GLY A 109 -4.96 14.30 0.21
C GLY A 109 -3.69 15.07 0.60
N THR A 110 -3.12 14.80 1.78
CA THR A 110 -1.77 15.25 2.14
C THR A 110 -0.70 14.22 1.74
N PRO A 111 0.55 14.63 1.45
CA PRO A 111 1.61 13.69 1.11
C PRO A 111 1.82 12.65 2.20
N THR A 112 2.07 11.42 1.79
CA THR A 112 2.15 10.30 2.73
C THR A 112 2.93 9.12 2.16
N ASN A 113 3.51 8.32 3.05
CA ASN A 113 4.11 7.04 2.70
C ASN A 113 3.34 5.90 3.38
N SER A 114 2.70 5.06 2.57
CA SER A 114 1.90 3.93 3.01
C SER A 114 2.58 2.63 2.62
N THR A 115 2.84 1.77 3.61
CA THR A 115 3.56 0.49 3.40
C THR A 115 2.63 -0.69 3.67
N ILE A 116 2.65 -1.68 2.78
CA ILE A 116 1.91 -2.94 2.89
C ILE A 116 2.88 -4.11 2.83
N GLY A 117 2.61 -5.14 3.64
CA GLY A 117 3.39 -6.38 3.70
C GLY A 117 4.50 -6.35 4.75
N ASN A 118 4.87 -7.54 5.25
CA ASN A 118 5.86 -7.70 6.33
C ASN A 118 7.25 -8.10 5.79
N TYR A 119 7.34 -9.08 4.89
CA TYR A 119 8.64 -9.60 4.39
C TYR A 119 9.07 -9.00 3.05
N GLN A 120 8.13 -8.87 2.10
CA GLN A 120 8.37 -8.21 0.81
C GLN A 120 7.52 -6.95 0.73
N SER A 121 7.73 -6.06 1.71
CA SER A 121 6.92 -4.85 1.82
C SER A 121 7.06 -3.96 0.59
N VAL A 122 5.93 -3.37 0.19
CA VAL A 122 5.85 -2.34 -0.84
C VAL A 122 5.36 -1.05 -0.20
N SER A 123 6.04 0.04 -0.52
CA SER A 123 5.74 1.37 -0.01
C SER A 123 5.30 2.26 -1.15
N VAL A 124 4.14 2.89 -1.00
CA VAL A 124 3.58 3.85 -1.94
C VAL A 124 3.66 5.23 -1.32
N LEU A 125 4.46 6.09 -1.93
CA LEU A 125 4.57 7.50 -1.59
C LEU A 125 3.62 8.30 -2.48
N LEU A 126 2.69 9.00 -1.83
CA LEU A 126 1.87 10.03 -2.45
C LEU A 126 2.50 11.38 -2.13
N ASP A 127 2.71 12.19 -3.14
CA ASP A 127 3.26 13.54 -3.01
C ASP A 127 2.57 14.49 -3.98
N VAL A 128 2.84 15.78 -3.84
CA VAL A 128 2.25 16.81 -4.70
C VAL A 128 2.80 16.65 -6.12
N GLY A 129 1.88 16.51 -7.07
CA GLY A 129 2.16 16.50 -8.50
C GLY A 129 2.58 17.86 -9.04
N ASN A 130 3.09 17.85 -10.26
CA ASN A 130 3.57 19.03 -10.98
C ASN A 130 2.52 19.62 -11.95
N GLY A 131 1.26 19.19 -11.90
CA GLY A 131 0.22 19.62 -12.84
C GLY A 131 0.29 18.93 -14.20
N GLU A 132 1.01 17.80 -14.32
CA GLU A 132 1.11 17.04 -15.56
C GLU A 132 -0.28 16.63 -16.09
N GLN A 133 -0.49 16.75 -17.40
CA GLN A 133 -1.75 16.34 -17.98
C GLN A 133 -2.01 14.84 -17.78
N CYS A 134 -3.20 14.54 -17.29
CA CYS A 134 -3.67 13.18 -17.11
C CYS A 134 -4.33 12.68 -18.40
N SER A 135 -3.69 11.73 -19.06
CA SER A 135 -4.36 10.93 -20.09
C SER A 135 -5.44 10.07 -19.44
N ASP A 136 -6.57 9.89 -20.11
CA ASP A 136 -7.65 8.99 -19.69
C ASP A 136 -7.35 7.52 -20.04
#